data_AF-A0A1F5DBM9-F1
#
_entry.id   AF-A0A1F5DBM9-F1
#
_cell.length_a   1.000
_cell.length_b   1.000
_cell.length_c   1.000
_cell.angle_alpha   90.00
_cell.angle_beta   90.00
_cell.angle_gamma   90.00
#
_symmetry.space_group_name_H-M   'P 1'
#
loop_
_entity.id
_entity.type
_entity.pdbx_description
1 polymer ?
#
loop_
_entity_poly.entity_id
_entity_poly.type
_entity_poly.pdbx_seq_one_letter_code
_entity_poly.pdbx_strand_id
1 'polypeptide(L)'
;MGTNYYLRKDCCDKCGRSDEIHIGHSSDGWCFSLHVTGEIKNLDDWLALFKDKKNKIFDQSNREVLVNSMKSIILDRNGTMMEPNSFYKTIEEFYIENHAEPGPNNLARHKVDGHHCIGHGDGTYDLITGEFS
;
A
#
# COMPACT_ATOMS: atom_id res chain seq x y z
N MET A 1 11.04 -0.55 7.81
CA MET A 1 9.96 -0.23 8.77
C MET A 1 8.71 0.05 7.93
N GLY A 2 7.52 -0.24 8.44
CA GLY A 2 6.29 -0.20 7.63
C GLY A 2 5.23 0.72 8.23
N THR A 3 4.30 1.22 7.40
CA THR A 3 3.13 2.00 7.84
C THR A 3 1.86 1.49 7.18
N ASN A 4 0.89 1.08 8.00
CA ASN A 4 -0.47 0.77 7.57
C ASN A 4 -1.32 2.04 7.44
N TYR A 5 -2.25 2.03 6.49
CA TYR A 5 -3.21 3.10 6.25
C TYR A 5 -4.63 2.59 6.25
N TYR A 6 -5.54 3.37 6.81
CA TYR A 6 -6.94 2.99 7.03
C TYR A 6 -7.87 4.09 6.55
N LEU A 7 -8.97 3.70 5.93
CA LEU A 7 -10.12 4.56 5.65
C LEU A 7 -11.12 4.39 6.78
N ARG A 8 -11.53 5.49 7.39
CA ARG A 8 -12.71 5.52 8.27
C ARG A 8 -13.88 6.06 7.48
N LYS A 9 -14.86 5.21 7.24
CA LYS A 9 -16.06 5.50 6.46
C LYS A 9 -17.18 6.02 7.36
N ASP A 10 -17.98 6.94 6.82
CA ASP A 10 -19.17 7.48 7.47
C ASP A 10 -18.90 8.02 8.89
N CYS A 11 -17.82 8.78 9.05
CA CYS A 11 -17.43 9.35 10.35
C CYS A 11 -18.55 10.21 10.94
N CYS A 12 -19.14 9.76 12.05
CA CYS A 12 -20.18 10.52 12.75
C CYS A 12 -19.56 11.58 13.66
N ASP A 13 -19.80 12.86 13.36
CA ASP A 13 -19.27 13.99 14.13
C ASP A 13 -19.74 14.03 15.60
N LYS A 14 -20.83 13.33 15.94
CA LYS A 14 -21.41 13.35 17.29
C LYS A 14 -20.90 12.23 18.20
N CYS A 15 -20.64 11.04 17.66
CA CYS A 15 -20.29 9.88 18.46
C CYS A 15 -18.93 9.25 18.11
N GLY A 16 -18.27 9.71 17.04
CA GLY A 16 -16.95 9.21 16.63
C GLY A 16 -16.96 7.80 16.03
N ARG A 17 -18.14 7.20 15.81
CA ARG A 17 -18.25 5.91 15.13
C ARG A 17 -17.95 6.05 13.65
N SER A 18 -17.25 5.05 13.11
CA SER A 18 -16.95 4.88 11.70
C SER A 18 -16.62 3.42 11.43
N ASP A 19 -16.88 2.95 10.22
CA ASP A 19 -16.37 1.67 9.76
C ASP A 19 -14.93 1.86 9.29
N GLU A 20 -14.01 1.05 9.80
CA GLU A 20 -12.59 1.13 9.41
C GLU A 20 -12.26 0.05 8.37
N ILE A 21 -11.65 0.48 7.27
CA ILE A 21 -11.26 -0.39 6.16
C ILE A 21 -9.77 -0.20 5.93
N HIS A 22 -9.00 -1.29 5.88
CA HIS A 22 -7.57 -1.22 5.63
C HIS A 22 -7.31 -0.91 4.15
N ILE A 23 -6.64 0.21 3.88
CA ILE A 23 -6.26 0.66 2.53
C ILE A 23 -5.07 -0.14 2.03
N GLY A 24 -4.13 -0.44 2.92
CA GLY A 24 -2.91 -1.15 2.57
C GLY A 24 -1.70 -0.72 3.39
N HIS A 25 -0.53 -1.12 2.90
CA HIS A 25 0.73 -1.02 3.62
C HIS A 25 1.83 -0.37 2.79
N SER A 26 2.60 0.51 3.44
CA SER A 26 3.82 1.12 2.90
C SER A 26 5.04 0.53 3.61
N SER A 27 5.77 -0.34 2.93
CA SER A 27 7.06 -0.87 3.43
C SER A 27 8.24 -0.16 2.76
N ASP A 28 9.28 0.14 3.55
CA ASP A 28 10.51 0.76 3.04
C ASP A 28 11.14 -0.10 1.94
N GLY A 29 11.41 0.51 0.78
CA GLY A 29 11.99 -0.17 -0.38
C GLY A 29 11.00 -0.98 -1.21
N TRP A 30 9.71 -0.97 -0.88
CA TRP A 30 8.66 -1.67 -1.63
C TRP A 30 7.64 -0.72 -2.26
N CYS A 31 7.06 -1.15 -3.37
CA CYS A 31 5.82 -0.59 -3.88
C CYS A 31 4.73 -0.68 -2.79
N PHE A 32 3.77 0.24 -2.84
CA PHE A 32 2.65 0.23 -1.90
C PHE A 32 1.83 -1.03 -2.10
N SER A 33 1.59 -1.77 -1.02
CA SER A 33 0.72 -2.94 -1.04
C SER A 33 -0.72 -2.45 -0.90
N LEU A 34 -1.43 -2.24 -2.01
CA LEU A 34 -2.81 -1.75 -2.03
C LEU A 34 -3.78 -2.90 -1.80
N HIS A 35 -4.60 -2.81 -0.74
CA HIS A 35 -5.58 -3.83 -0.42
C HIS A 35 -6.74 -3.81 -1.42
N VAL A 36 -7.05 -4.98 -1.97
CA VAL A 36 -8.22 -5.20 -2.81
C VAL A 36 -9.04 -6.37 -2.30
N THR A 37 -10.34 -6.25 -2.43
CA THR A 37 -11.34 -7.22 -1.97
C THR A 37 -12.32 -7.53 -3.10
N GLY A 38 -13.37 -8.31 -2.82
CA GLY A 38 -14.47 -8.50 -3.77
C GLY A 38 -15.22 -7.20 -4.12
N GLU A 39 -15.23 -6.22 -3.20
CA GLU A 39 -15.93 -4.94 -3.35
C GLU A 39 -15.03 -3.82 -3.88
N ILE A 40 -13.76 -3.77 -3.45
CA ILE A 40 -12.78 -2.75 -3.85
C ILE A 40 -11.70 -3.43 -4.68
N LYS A 41 -11.72 -3.28 -6.00
CA LYS A 41 -10.93 -4.13 -6.91
C LYS A 41 -9.65 -3.46 -7.39
N ASN A 42 -9.57 -2.15 -7.28
CA ASN A 42 -8.48 -1.36 -7.85
C ASN A 42 -8.36 0.00 -7.15
N LEU A 43 -7.40 0.81 -7.62
CA LEU A 43 -7.18 2.15 -7.11
C LEU A 43 -8.36 3.10 -7.39
N ASP A 44 -9.04 3.00 -8.54
CA ASP A 44 -10.16 3.90 -8.84
C ASP A 44 -11.33 3.74 -7.86
N ASP A 45 -11.60 2.52 -7.41
CA ASP A 45 -12.59 2.23 -6.37
C ASP A 45 -12.19 2.93 -5.05
N TRP A 46 -10.91 2.85 -4.67
CA TRP A 46 -10.39 3.59 -3.52
C TRP A 46 -10.49 5.11 -3.70
N LEU A 47 -10.16 5.63 -4.88
CA LEU A 47 -10.24 7.05 -5.18
C LEU A 47 -11.69 7.56 -5.13
N ALA A 48 -12.67 6.72 -5.47
CA ALA A 48 -14.08 7.06 -5.28
C ALA A 48 -14.42 7.20 -3.80
N LEU A 49 -13.94 6.29 -2.95
CA LEU A 49 -14.12 6.36 -1.49
C LEU A 49 -13.43 7.59 -0.88
N PHE A 50 -12.23 7.94 -1.35
CA PHE A 50 -11.48 9.11 -0.85
C PHE A 50 -12.13 10.46 -1.21
N LYS A 51 -12.98 10.50 -2.25
CA LYS A 51 -13.68 11.73 -2.65
C LYS A 51 -14.88 12.05 -1.75
N ASP A 52 -15.43 11.06 -1.04
CA ASP A 52 -16.52 11.30 -0.11
C ASP A 52 -16.02 12.05 1.13
N LYS A 53 -16.63 13.20 1.40
CA LYS A 53 -16.26 14.07 2.52
C LYS A 53 -16.58 13.46 3.89
N LYS A 54 -17.41 12.44 3.95
CA LYS A 54 -17.68 11.68 5.19
C LYS A 54 -16.58 10.70 5.55
N ASN A 55 -15.66 10.45 4.61
CA ASN A 55 -14.57 9.52 4.80
C ASN A 55 -13.28 10.26 5.14
N LYS A 56 -12.48 9.68 6.03
CA LYS A 56 -11.19 10.22 6.44
C LYS A 56 -10.13 9.12 6.40
N ILE A 57 -8.89 9.51 6.10
CA ILE A 57 -7.78 8.56 5.98
C ILE A 57 -6.87 8.75 7.18
N PHE A 58 -6.41 7.66 7.76
CA PHE A 58 -5.51 7.66 8.91
C PHE A 58 -4.33 6.73 8.67
N ASP A 59 -3.19 7.06 9.25
CA ASP A 59 -2.09 6.12 9.40
C ASP A 59 -2.27 5.22 10.64
N GLN A 60 -1.39 4.24 10.79
CA GLN A 60 -1.37 3.30 11.92
C GLN A 60 -1.24 3.97 13.30
N SER A 61 -0.79 5.23 13.35
CA SER A 61 -0.67 6.01 14.58
C SER A 61 -1.89 6.91 14.80
N ASN A 62 -2.99 6.69 14.07
CA ASN A 62 -4.21 7.48 14.11
C ASN A 62 -4.02 8.95 13.71
N ARG A 63 -2.98 9.27 12.94
CA ARG A 63 -2.79 10.63 12.40
C ARG A 63 -3.53 10.73 11.07
N GLU A 64 -4.29 11.80 10.90
CA GLU A 64 -5.04 12.03 9.67
C GLU A 64 -4.08 12.28 8.49
N VAL A 65 -4.36 11.63 7.36
CA VAL A 65 -3.60 11.72 6.11
C VAL A 65 -4.49 12.39 5.07
N LEU A 66 -3.97 13.44 4.42
CA LEU A 66 -4.71 14.10 3.35
C LEU A 66 -4.81 13.20 2.12
N VAL A 67 -5.93 13.30 1.38
CA VAL A 67 -6.18 12.50 0.17
C VAL A 67 -5.03 12.61 -0.85
N ASN A 68 -4.50 13.82 -1.07
CA ASN A 68 -3.38 14.01 -2.00
C ASN A 68 -2.09 13.35 -1.49
N SER A 69 -1.82 13.40 -0.19
CA SER A 69 -0.69 12.69 0.40
C SER A 69 -0.84 11.18 0.24
N MET A 70 -2.04 10.64 0.48
CA MET A 70 -2.32 9.21 0.29
C MET A 70 -2.10 8.79 -1.17
N LYS A 71 -2.56 9.59 -2.14
CA LYS A 71 -2.32 9.35 -3.57
C LYS A 71 -0.83 9.28 -3.88
N SER A 72 -0.05 10.24 -3.41
CA SER A 72 1.40 10.26 -3.65
C SER A 72 2.11 9.08 -2.95
N ILE A 73 1.64 8.66 -1.77
CA ILE A 73 2.15 7.46 -1.09
C ILE A 73 1.88 6.19 -1.89
N ILE A 74 0.80 6.13 -2.68
CA ILE A 74 0.46 4.96 -3.52
C ILE A 74 1.18 5.04 -4.87
N LEU A 75 1.18 6.20 -5.52
CA LEU A 75 1.55 6.36 -6.92
C LEU A 75 3.00 6.77 -7.16
N ASP A 76 3.59 7.53 -6.22
CA ASP A 76 4.82 8.29 -6.46
C ASP A 76 5.96 7.91 -5.49
N ARG A 77 5.98 6.65 -5.03
CA ARG A 77 7.02 6.17 -4.10
C ARG A 77 8.39 6.12 -4.78
N ASN A 78 9.42 6.25 -3.95
CA ASN A 78 10.81 6.09 -4.38
C ASN A 78 11.56 5.28 -3.33
N GLY A 79 12.37 4.33 -3.82
CA GLY A 79 13.29 3.55 -3.01
C GLY A 79 14.72 4.05 -3.16
N THR A 80 15.54 3.71 -2.18
CA THR A 80 16.99 3.69 -2.39
C THR A 80 17.33 2.36 -3.04
N MET A 81 18.25 2.39 -4.02
CA MET A 81 18.76 1.15 -4.60
C MET A 81 19.31 0.26 -3.48
N MET A 82 18.92 -1.02 -3.50
CA MET A 82 19.36 -1.96 -2.50
C MET A 82 20.85 -2.25 -2.71
N GLU A 83 21.65 -1.86 -1.73
CA GLU A 83 23.09 -2.13 -1.69
C GLU A 83 23.36 -3.42 -0.90
N PRO A 84 24.34 -4.23 -1.31
CA PRO A 84 24.79 -5.40 -0.55
C PRO A 84 24.99 -5.09 0.93
N ASN A 85 24.47 -5.96 1.79
CA ASN A 85 24.54 -5.79 3.24
C ASN A 85 24.68 -7.15 3.94
N SER A 86 24.62 -7.15 5.28
CA SER A 86 24.78 -8.37 6.08
C SER A 86 23.68 -9.42 5.86
N PHE A 87 22.54 -9.04 5.31
CA PHE A 87 21.39 -9.93 5.06
C PHE A 87 21.39 -10.48 3.64
N TYR A 88 21.75 -9.66 2.65
CA TYR A 88 21.76 -10.05 1.24
C TYR A 88 23.03 -9.56 0.57
N LYS A 89 23.76 -10.46 -0.09
CA LYS A 89 25.05 -10.14 -0.72
C LYS A 89 24.87 -9.55 -2.11
N THR A 90 23.75 -9.83 -2.76
CA THR A 90 23.37 -9.24 -4.05
C THR A 90 21.90 -8.86 -4.06
N ILE A 91 21.53 -8.00 -5.01
CA ILE A 91 20.13 -7.62 -5.22
C ILE A 91 19.29 -8.80 -5.73
N GLU A 92 19.90 -9.72 -6.47
CA GLU A 92 19.26 -10.95 -6.92
C GLU A 92 18.92 -11.88 -5.76
N GLU A 93 19.83 -12.04 -4.79
CA GLU A 93 19.54 -12.78 -3.55
C GLU A 93 18.36 -12.14 -2.81
N PHE A 94 18.35 -10.81 -2.69
CA PHE A 94 17.23 -10.09 -2.08
C PHE A 94 15.89 -10.41 -2.77
N TYR A 95 15.84 -10.39 -4.10
CA TYR A 95 14.61 -10.69 -4.84
C TYR A 95 14.19 -12.16 -4.72
N ILE A 96 15.12 -13.10 -4.73
CA ILE A 96 14.83 -14.53 -4.58
C ILE A 96 14.27 -14.82 -3.19
N GLU A 97 14.96 -14.38 -2.13
CA GLU A 97 14.61 -14.68 -0.73
C GLU A 97 13.29 -14.01 -0.30
N ASN A 98 12.97 -12.83 -0.85
CA ASN A 98 11.73 -12.12 -0.53
C ASN A 98 10.58 -12.41 -1.50
N HIS A 99 10.74 -13.37 -2.42
CA HIS A 99 9.75 -13.64 -3.48
C HIS A 99 9.32 -12.38 -4.25
N ALA A 100 10.30 -11.52 -4.56
CA ALA A 100 10.10 -10.20 -5.11
C ALA A 100 10.65 -10.08 -6.53
N GLU A 101 10.33 -8.97 -7.18
CA GLU A 101 10.87 -8.59 -8.48
C GLU A 101 11.21 -7.10 -8.56
N PRO A 102 12.07 -6.68 -9.51
CA PRO A 102 12.36 -5.26 -9.70
C PRO A 102 11.09 -4.46 -10.03
N GLY A 103 10.88 -3.37 -9.30
CA GLY A 103 9.82 -2.41 -9.50
C GLY A 103 10.32 -1.06 -10.03
N PRO A 104 9.40 -0.11 -10.27
CA PRO A 104 9.75 1.26 -10.64
C PRO A 104 10.48 1.98 -9.49
N ASN A 105 11.20 3.05 -9.82
CA ASN A 105 11.78 3.99 -8.84
C ASN A 105 12.65 3.32 -7.76
N ASN A 106 13.43 2.31 -8.14
CA ASN A 106 14.27 1.51 -7.23
C ASN A 106 13.49 0.81 -6.09
N LEU A 107 12.21 0.51 -6.31
CA LEU A 107 11.40 -0.26 -5.37
C LEU A 107 11.37 -1.73 -5.77
N ALA A 108 11.12 -2.59 -4.80
CA ALA A 108 10.71 -3.96 -5.03
C ALA A 108 9.19 -4.05 -5.28
N ARG A 109 8.78 -5.06 -6.05
CA ARG A 109 7.38 -5.50 -6.15
C ARG A 109 7.22 -6.91 -5.63
N HIS A 110 6.02 -7.22 -5.18
CA HIS A 110 5.59 -8.60 -4.98
C HIS A 110 5.52 -9.30 -6.34
N LYS A 111 5.83 -10.59 -6.44
CA LYS A 111 5.52 -11.32 -7.67
C LYS A 111 4.02 -11.57 -7.79
N VAL A 112 3.48 -11.42 -9.00
CA VAL A 112 2.08 -11.78 -9.27
C VAL A 112 1.94 -13.30 -9.20
N ASP A 113 1.26 -13.79 -8.18
CA ASP A 113 1.00 -15.22 -7.94
C ASP A 113 -0.47 -15.59 -8.15
N GLY A 114 -1.35 -14.59 -8.36
CA GLY A 114 -2.78 -14.77 -8.56
C GLY A 114 -3.54 -15.11 -7.27
N HIS A 115 -2.89 -15.06 -6.10
CA HIS A 115 -3.50 -15.38 -4.81
C HIS A 115 -3.22 -14.31 -3.75
N HIS A 116 -1.97 -13.92 -3.52
CA HIS A 116 -1.60 -12.83 -2.62
C HIS A 116 -1.47 -11.52 -3.38
N CYS A 117 -0.67 -11.51 -4.46
CA CYS A 117 -0.56 -10.40 -5.38
C CYS A 117 -1.26 -10.78 -6.69
N ILE A 118 -2.35 -10.07 -7.00
CA ILE A 118 -3.19 -10.37 -8.17
C ILE A 118 -2.85 -9.50 -9.38
N GLY A 119 -1.95 -8.53 -9.22
CA GLY A 119 -1.50 -7.67 -10.31
C GLY A 119 -0.76 -6.43 -9.82
N HIS A 120 -0.21 -5.68 -10.77
CA HIS A 120 0.49 -4.43 -10.52
C HIS A 120 -0.31 -3.25 -11.01
N GLY A 121 -0.23 -2.16 -10.26
CA GLY A 121 -0.75 -0.87 -10.71
C GLY A 121 0.17 -0.18 -11.71
N ASP A 122 -0.39 0.83 -12.39
CA ASP A 122 0.35 1.68 -13.36
C ASP A 122 1.42 2.58 -12.68
N GLY A 123 1.38 2.68 -11.35
CA GLY A 123 2.33 3.45 -10.54
C GLY A 123 3.12 2.56 -9.58
N THR A 124 3.50 3.10 -8.43
CA THR A 124 4.34 2.39 -7.45
C THR A 124 3.54 1.54 -6.45
N TYR A 125 2.56 0.77 -6.92
CA TYR A 125 1.73 -0.07 -6.06
C TYR A 125 1.41 -1.44 -6.68
N ASP A 126 1.15 -2.41 -5.81
CA ASP A 126 0.75 -3.79 -6.11
C ASP A 126 -0.67 -4.03 -5.57
N LEU A 127 -1.46 -4.86 -6.24
CA LEU A 127 -2.83 -5.23 -5.84
C LEU A 127 -2.79 -6.49 -4.98
N ILE A 128 -3.10 -6.36 -3.69
CA ILE A 128 -2.95 -7.42 -2.68
C ILE A 128 -4.30 -7.83 -2.10
N THR A 129 -4.59 -9.13 -2.08
CA THR A 129 -5.86 -9.74 -1.62
C THR A 129 -5.81 -10.34 -0.22
N GLY A 130 -4.69 -10.21 0.50
CA GLY A 130 -4.45 -10.80 1.82
C GLY A 130 -4.08 -9.80 2.91
N GLU A 131 -3.89 -10.31 4.13
CA GLU A 131 -3.42 -9.55 5.28
C GLU A 131 -1.98 -9.06 5.09
N PHE A 132 -1.68 -7.90 5.68
CA PHE A 132 -0.39 -7.22 5.58
C PHE A 132 0.36 -7.42 6.89
N SER A 133 1.54 -8.05 6.83
CA SER A 133 2.42 -8.28 7.99
C SER A 133 3.41 -7.15 8.22
#